data_AF-A0A915MPQ9-F1
#
_entry.id   AF-A0A915MPQ9-F1
#
_cell.length_a   1.000
_cell.length_b   1.000
_cell.length_c   1.000
_cell.angle_alpha   90.00
_cell.angle_beta   90.00
_cell.angle_gamma   90.00
#
_symmetry.space_group_name_H-M   'P 1'
#
loop_
_entity.id
_entity.type
_entity.pdbx_description
1 polymer ?
#
loop_
_entity_poly.entity_id
_entity_poly.type
_entity_poly.pdbx_seq_one_letter_code
_entity_poly.pdbx_strand_id
1 'polypeptide(L)'
;MFAQLSQKTIELLEEKASNYPFEEIDENLNNDNSEEKKNQKNINFASEEFLNSLKSVGQFELDVGLNNDLLQNESWDEYLIQLQRCSLKLKNLQEKREKCEQILKELGEKYNSVTDKTSSLHDACDRMMSEQTQLATANESISASLHYYQQYDWLLKKLATPKLSLTGTLFTQILSTIHECISYLRAHPEQNEAEQYIHKYEQCLSRSLTAIKAGVLADLESCRQDVLYRQSRFTAPSQDGSGRPGTLSCVDNDDTFALLYGIFGVKANAIRYTL
;
A
#
# COMPACT_ATOMS: atom_id res chain seq x y z
N MET A 1 15.56 -36.11 51.08
CA MET A 1 16.20 -35.25 50.06
C MET A 1 15.47 -35.35 48.71
N PHE A 2 15.20 -36.55 48.18
CA PHE A 2 14.43 -36.71 46.92
C PHE A 2 12.99 -36.17 46.98
N ALA A 3 12.25 -36.44 48.05
CA ALA A 3 10.87 -35.92 48.21
C ALA A 3 10.78 -34.38 48.27
N GLN A 4 11.80 -33.71 48.82
CA GLN A 4 11.87 -32.24 48.79
C GLN A 4 12.18 -31.72 47.39
N LEU A 5 12.90 -32.50 46.58
CA LEU A 5 13.18 -32.16 45.20
C LEU A 5 11.93 -32.29 44.33
N SER A 6 11.16 -33.39 44.50
CA SER A 6 9.91 -33.62 43.76
C SER A 6 8.85 -32.57 44.09
N GLN A 7 8.74 -32.18 45.36
CA GLN A 7 7.85 -31.10 45.81
C GLN A 7 8.25 -29.74 45.20
N LYS A 8 9.55 -29.42 45.18
CA LYS A 8 10.08 -28.20 44.54
C LYS A 8 9.90 -28.19 43.02
N THR A 9 9.96 -29.35 42.36
CA THR A 9 9.66 -29.44 40.91
C THR A 9 8.19 -29.24 40.59
N ILE A 10 7.28 -29.68 41.47
CA ILE A 10 5.84 -29.44 41.32
C ILE A 10 5.53 -27.95 41.48
N GLU A 11 6.11 -27.30 42.49
CA GLU A 11 5.96 -25.84 42.71
C GLU A 11 6.46 -25.02 41.50
N LEU A 12 7.62 -25.38 40.93
CA LEU A 12 8.15 -24.69 39.74
C LEU A 12 7.30 -24.92 38.48
N LEU A 13 6.66 -26.09 38.37
CA LEU A 13 5.74 -26.38 37.25
C LEU A 13 4.41 -25.66 37.41
N GLU A 14 3.86 -25.57 38.63
CA GLU A 14 2.67 -24.75 38.93
C GLU A 14 2.95 -23.26 38.68
N GLU A 15 4.11 -22.74 39.10
CA GLU A 15 4.52 -21.35 38.85
C GLU A 15 4.68 -21.06 37.36
N LYS A 16 5.29 -21.97 36.59
CA LYS A 16 5.42 -21.82 35.14
C LYS A 16 4.10 -21.99 34.38
N ALA A 17 3.22 -22.89 34.83
CA ALA A 17 1.88 -23.02 34.27
C ALA A 17 1.04 -21.76 34.53
N SER A 18 1.21 -21.13 35.70
CA SER A 18 0.53 -19.86 36.03
C SER A 18 1.12 -18.65 35.30
N ASN A 19 2.41 -18.67 34.92
CA ASN A 19 3.07 -17.61 34.14
C ASN A 19 2.78 -17.67 32.63
N TYR A 20 2.11 -18.73 32.15
CA TYR A 20 1.49 -18.79 30.83
C TYR A 20 -0.03 -18.88 30.97
N PRO A 21 -0.71 -17.81 31.45
CA PRO A 21 -2.11 -17.70 31.15
C PRO A 21 -2.21 -17.58 29.63
N PHE A 22 -2.80 -18.56 28.96
CA PHE A 22 -3.30 -18.30 27.61
C PHE A 22 -4.32 -17.17 27.78
N GLU A 23 -3.94 -15.97 27.34
CA GLU A 23 -4.83 -14.81 27.30
C GLU A 23 -6.17 -15.28 26.72
N GLU A 24 -7.24 -15.14 27.50
CA GLU A 24 -8.59 -15.21 26.97
C GLU A 24 -8.65 -14.16 25.87
N ILE A 25 -8.54 -14.61 24.61
CA ILE A 25 -8.73 -13.75 23.46
C ILE A 25 -10.16 -13.23 23.57
N ASP A 26 -10.26 -11.94 23.86
CA ASP A 26 -11.49 -11.20 24.02
C ASP A 26 -12.47 -11.51 22.88
N GLU A 27 -13.69 -11.79 23.29
CA GLU A 27 -14.84 -12.04 22.44
C GLU A 27 -15.04 -10.89 21.46
N ASN A 28 -14.62 -11.04 20.21
CA ASN A 28 -15.33 -10.57 19.01
C ASN A 28 -14.46 -10.80 17.78
N LEU A 29 -14.66 -11.93 17.10
CA LEU A 29 -14.67 -12.05 15.65
C LEU A 29 -15.30 -13.41 15.29
N ASN A 30 -16.15 -13.37 14.27
CA ASN A 30 -17.22 -14.31 14.02
C ASN A 30 -16.77 -15.76 13.72
N ASN A 31 -17.57 -16.70 14.25
CA ASN A 31 -17.90 -18.03 13.74
C ASN A 31 -16.79 -18.87 13.08
N ASP A 32 -15.98 -19.55 13.91
CA ASP A 32 -15.71 -21.00 13.76
C ASP A 32 -15.12 -21.70 15.02
N ASN A 33 -15.25 -21.09 16.20
CA ASN A 33 -14.46 -21.44 17.40
C ASN A 33 -14.97 -22.65 18.23
N SER A 34 -15.78 -23.54 17.66
CA SER A 34 -16.34 -24.66 18.42
C SER A 34 -15.34 -25.82 18.63
N GLU A 35 -14.39 -26.01 17.70
CA GLU A 35 -13.30 -26.97 17.84
C GLU A 35 -12.13 -26.43 18.67
N GLU A 36 -11.80 -25.14 18.53
CA GLU A 36 -10.75 -24.49 19.33
C GLU A 36 -11.13 -24.42 20.82
N LYS A 37 -12.39 -24.06 21.15
CA LYS A 37 -12.88 -24.09 22.55
C LYS A 37 -12.86 -25.50 23.15
N LYS A 38 -13.08 -26.55 22.35
CA LYS A 38 -12.96 -27.94 22.81
C LYS A 38 -11.50 -28.31 23.03
N ASN A 39 -10.61 -27.95 22.11
CA ASN A 39 -9.19 -28.26 22.21
C ASN A 39 -8.53 -27.52 23.38
N GLN A 40 -8.83 -26.22 23.60
CA GLN A 40 -8.32 -25.45 24.74
C GLN A 40 -8.76 -26.04 26.08
N LYS A 41 -10.05 -26.41 26.21
CA LYS A 41 -10.58 -27.07 27.41
C LYS A 41 -9.98 -28.47 27.62
N ASN A 42 -9.73 -29.22 26.56
CA ASN A 42 -9.10 -30.54 26.65
C ASN A 42 -7.62 -30.44 27.05
N ILE A 43 -6.91 -29.40 26.60
CA ILE A 43 -5.51 -29.14 26.96
C ILE A 43 -5.41 -28.71 28.44
N ASN A 44 -6.30 -27.82 28.89
CA ASN A 44 -6.37 -27.44 30.31
C ASN A 44 -6.76 -28.62 31.22
N PHE A 45 -7.70 -29.46 30.76
CA PHE A 45 -8.07 -30.68 31.49
C PHE A 45 -6.90 -31.67 31.57
N ALA A 46 -6.17 -31.87 30.47
CA ALA A 46 -5.03 -32.78 30.43
C ALA A 46 -3.82 -32.26 31.24
N SER A 47 -3.56 -30.95 31.25
CA SER A 47 -2.50 -30.36 32.06
C SER A 47 -2.84 -30.41 33.55
N GLU A 48 -4.09 -30.17 33.92
CA GLU A 48 -4.57 -30.25 35.30
C GLU A 48 -4.63 -31.70 35.81
N GLU A 49 -5.03 -32.67 34.97
CA GLU A 49 -4.98 -34.11 35.27
C GLU A 49 -3.54 -34.63 35.43
N PHE A 50 -2.61 -34.12 34.60
CA PHE A 50 -1.19 -34.42 34.71
C PHE A 50 -0.59 -33.86 36.00
N LEU A 51 -0.87 -32.61 36.36
CA LEU A 51 -0.41 -31.98 37.60
C LEU A 51 -0.98 -32.68 38.84
N ASN A 52 -2.27 -33.05 38.82
CA ASN A 52 -2.88 -33.83 39.89
C ASN A 52 -2.27 -35.23 40.01
N SER A 53 -1.92 -35.85 38.88
CA SER A 53 -1.20 -37.13 38.88
C SER A 53 0.20 -36.97 39.47
N LEU A 54 0.93 -35.91 39.13
CA LEU A 54 2.27 -35.62 39.66
C LEU A 54 2.25 -35.32 41.17
N LYS A 55 1.25 -34.56 41.62
CA LYS A 55 1.00 -34.27 43.05
C LYS A 55 0.72 -35.52 43.86
N SER A 56 -0.07 -36.45 43.31
CA SER A 56 -0.33 -37.75 43.95
C SER A 56 0.93 -38.62 44.06
N VAL A 57 1.87 -38.50 43.12
CA VAL A 57 3.17 -39.20 43.15
C VAL A 57 4.09 -38.57 44.21
N GLY A 58 4.10 -37.25 44.36
CA GLY A 58 4.85 -36.58 45.43
C GLY A 58 4.35 -36.95 46.84
N GLN A 59 3.03 -37.01 47.04
CA GLN A 59 2.42 -37.50 48.29
C GLN A 59 2.75 -38.97 48.56
N PHE A 60 2.85 -39.78 47.52
CA PHE A 60 3.21 -41.19 47.60
C PHE A 60 4.66 -41.41 48.09
N GLU A 61 5.62 -40.57 47.68
CA GLU A 61 7.00 -40.64 48.16
C GLU A 61 7.15 -40.25 49.64
N LEU A 62 6.34 -39.30 50.11
CA LEU A 62 6.30 -38.89 51.52
C LEU A 62 5.84 -40.04 52.44
N ASP A 63 4.87 -40.82 51.97
CA ASP A 63 4.26 -41.94 52.68
C ASP A 63 5.20 -43.17 52.78
N VAL A 64 6.16 -43.29 51.85
CA VAL A 64 7.22 -44.31 51.88
C VAL A 64 8.33 -43.94 52.86
N GLY A 65 8.64 -42.65 53.01
CA GLY A 65 9.64 -42.16 53.97
C GLY A 65 9.28 -42.40 55.44
N LEU A 66 7.98 -42.37 55.77
CA LEU A 66 7.47 -42.60 57.13
C LEU A 66 7.44 -44.08 57.55
N ASN A 67 7.33 -45.01 56.60
CA ASN A 67 7.18 -46.44 56.89
C ASN A 67 8.51 -47.19 57.07
N ASN A 68 9.66 -46.54 56.81
CA ASN A 68 10.97 -47.18 56.92
C ASN A 68 11.53 -47.18 58.37
N ASP A 69 10.98 -46.34 59.27
CA ASP A 69 11.36 -46.27 60.69
C ASP A 69 10.66 -47.30 61.58
N LEU A 70 9.75 -48.13 61.03
CA LEU A 70 8.99 -49.14 61.78
C LEU A 70 9.61 -50.55 61.79
N LEU A 71 10.90 -50.70 61.48
CA LEU A 71 11.59 -51.99 61.41
C LEU A 71 11.94 -52.62 62.78
N GLN A 72 11.08 -52.50 63.78
CA GLN A 72 11.31 -53.04 65.12
C GLN A 72 10.28 -54.03 65.66
N ASN A 73 9.32 -54.53 64.85
CA ASN A 73 8.32 -55.50 65.33
C ASN A 73 8.40 -56.89 64.67
N GLU A 74 8.34 -57.92 65.51
CA GLU A 74 8.74 -59.33 65.30
C GLU A 74 7.70 -60.25 64.61
N SER A 75 6.81 -59.75 63.74
CA SER A 75 5.81 -60.63 63.05
C SER A 75 6.01 -60.68 61.53
N TRP A 76 6.37 -61.86 61.02
CA TRP A 76 6.58 -62.14 59.59
C TRP A 76 5.36 -61.82 58.72
N ASP A 77 4.15 -61.87 59.29
CA ASP A 77 2.90 -61.53 58.61
C ASP A 77 2.82 -60.04 58.28
N GLU A 78 3.36 -59.18 59.14
CA GLU A 78 3.35 -57.73 58.93
C GLU A 78 4.31 -57.31 57.81
N TYR A 79 5.44 -58.02 57.67
CA TYR A 79 6.38 -57.84 56.55
C TYR A 79 5.76 -58.25 55.20
N LEU A 80 5.03 -59.38 55.16
CA LEU A 80 4.34 -59.84 53.95
C LEU A 80 3.27 -58.85 53.51
N ILE A 81 2.49 -58.31 54.45
CA ILE A 81 1.47 -57.28 54.17
C ILE A 81 2.12 -56.00 53.61
N GLN A 82 3.26 -55.57 54.15
CA GLN A 82 3.99 -54.41 53.64
C GLN A 82 4.55 -54.62 52.24
N LEU A 83 5.10 -55.80 51.96
CA LEU A 83 5.63 -56.14 50.64
C LEU A 83 4.53 -56.22 49.58
N GLN A 84 3.37 -56.78 49.94
CA GLN A 84 2.19 -56.84 49.09
C GLN A 84 1.61 -55.43 48.83
N ARG A 85 1.63 -54.56 49.84
CA ARG A 85 1.29 -53.13 49.70
C ARG A 85 2.28 -52.42 48.78
N CYS A 86 3.58 -52.64 48.92
CA CYS A 86 4.60 -52.06 48.03
C CYS A 86 4.45 -52.54 46.57
N SER A 87 4.11 -53.81 46.36
CA SER A 87 3.83 -54.37 45.03
C SER A 87 2.61 -53.71 44.35
N LEU A 88 1.51 -53.55 45.07
CA LEU A 88 0.32 -52.82 44.56
C LEU A 88 0.63 -51.36 44.25
N LYS A 89 1.49 -50.74 45.05
CA LYS A 89 1.93 -49.36 44.87
C LYS A 89 2.78 -49.18 43.60
N LEU A 90 3.73 -50.08 43.35
CA LEU A 90 4.53 -50.09 42.12
C LEU A 90 3.66 -50.28 40.87
N LYS A 91 2.64 -51.15 40.94
CA LYS A 91 1.68 -51.32 39.83
C LYS A 91 0.89 -50.05 39.53
N ASN A 92 0.40 -49.35 40.56
CA ASN A 92 -0.30 -48.07 40.38
C ASN A 92 0.62 -47.00 39.77
N LEU A 93 1.87 -46.89 40.22
CA LEU A 93 2.84 -45.95 39.64
C LEU A 93 3.15 -46.28 38.18
N GLN A 94 3.22 -47.57 37.84
CA GLN A 94 3.43 -48.01 36.47
C GLN A 94 2.25 -47.62 35.57
N GLU A 95 1.01 -47.87 36.01
CA GLU A 95 -0.19 -47.47 35.26
C GLU A 95 -0.25 -45.94 35.07
N LYS A 96 0.11 -45.16 36.10
CA LYS A 96 0.18 -43.69 36.00
C LYS A 96 1.27 -43.23 35.03
N ARG A 97 2.44 -43.86 35.05
CA ARG A 97 3.52 -43.57 34.10
C ARG A 97 3.04 -43.80 32.66
N GLU A 98 2.38 -44.93 32.40
CA GLU A 98 1.86 -45.27 31.07
C GLU A 98 0.81 -44.25 30.60
N LYS A 99 -0.09 -43.81 31.48
CA LYS A 99 -1.06 -42.73 31.18
C LYS A 99 -0.38 -41.40 30.88
N CYS A 100 0.60 -40.99 31.69
CA CYS A 100 1.37 -39.77 31.44
C CYS A 100 2.11 -39.83 30.10
N GLU A 101 2.68 -40.98 29.74
CA GLU A 101 3.36 -41.16 28.46
C GLU A 101 2.39 -41.05 27.27
N GLN A 102 1.17 -41.60 27.38
CA GLN A 102 0.13 -41.45 26.37
C GLN A 102 -0.30 -39.99 26.19
N ILE A 103 -0.58 -39.28 27.29
CA ILE A 103 -0.98 -37.86 27.23
C ILE A 103 0.13 -37.01 26.59
N LEU A 104 1.39 -37.29 26.92
CA LEU A 104 2.51 -36.53 26.37
C LEU A 104 2.70 -36.78 24.86
N LYS A 105 2.46 -38.01 24.40
CA LYS A 105 2.43 -38.34 22.97
C LYS A 105 1.29 -37.62 22.25
N GLU A 106 0.08 -37.68 22.78
CA GLU A 106 -1.06 -36.97 22.20
C GLU A 106 -0.84 -35.46 22.15
N LEU A 107 -0.24 -34.88 23.20
CA LEU A 107 0.06 -33.45 23.24
C LEU A 107 1.11 -33.09 22.19
N GLY A 108 2.14 -33.92 22.01
CA GLY A 108 3.15 -33.74 20.96
C GLY A 108 2.55 -33.80 19.56
N GLU A 109 1.67 -34.77 19.29
CA GLU A 109 0.97 -34.90 18.01
C GLU A 109 0.06 -33.69 17.74
N LYS A 110 -0.70 -33.24 18.74
CA LYS A 110 -1.55 -32.05 18.64
C LYS A 110 -0.71 -30.79 18.40
N TYR A 111 0.40 -30.63 19.13
CA TYR A 111 1.30 -29.48 18.95
C TYR A 111 1.90 -29.44 17.54
N ASN A 112 2.37 -30.58 17.02
CA ASN A 112 2.86 -30.66 15.65
C ASN A 112 1.75 -30.34 14.65
N SER A 113 0.54 -30.89 14.85
CA SER A 113 -0.60 -30.60 13.96
C SER A 113 -0.97 -29.12 13.96
N VAL A 114 -0.97 -28.45 15.11
CA VAL A 114 -1.23 -27.00 15.20
C VAL A 114 -0.10 -26.23 14.52
N THR A 115 1.15 -26.61 14.77
CA THR A 115 2.32 -25.95 14.15
C THR A 115 2.28 -26.06 12.62
N ASP A 116 1.97 -27.25 12.09
CA ASP A 116 1.85 -27.49 10.65
C ASP A 116 0.70 -26.67 10.04
N LYS A 117 -0.47 -26.63 10.72
CA LYS A 117 -1.61 -25.82 10.29
C LYS A 117 -1.29 -24.33 10.31
N THR A 118 -0.64 -23.83 11.37
CA THR A 118 -0.24 -22.42 11.49
C THR A 118 0.81 -22.06 10.45
N SER A 119 1.79 -22.94 10.18
CA SER A 119 2.78 -22.72 9.12
C SER A 119 2.11 -22.67 7.74
N SER A 120 1.21 -23.61 7.44
CA SER A 120 0.48 -23.61 6.18
C SER A 120 -0.42 -22.38 6.01
N LEU A 121 -1.04 -21.89 7.09
CA LEU A 121 -1.82 -20.66 7.07
C LEU A 121 -0.93 -19.45 6.82
N HIS A 122 0.22 -19.39 7.50
CA HIS A 122 1.19 -18.31 7.33
C HIS A 122 1.69 -18.24 5.88
N ASP A 123 2.06 -19.38 5.30
CA ASP A 123 2.46 -19.47 3.89
C ASP A 123 1.34 -19.00 2.94
N ALA A 124 0.08 -19.32 3.25
CA ALA A 124 -1.06 -18.88 2.46
C ALA A 124 -1.27 -17.36 2.58
N CYS A 125 -1.13 -16.79 3.77
CA CYS A 125 -1.19 -15.35 4.00
C CYS A 125 -0.07 -14.61 3.25
N ASP A 126 1.16 -15.13 3.27
CA ASP A 126 2.30 -14.53 2.58
C ASP A 126 2.12 -14.56 1.05
N ARG A 127 1.63 -15.68 0.51
CA ARG A 127 1.27 -15.77 -0.92
C ARG A 127 0.18 -14.76 -1.28
N MET A 128 -0.88 -14.70 -0.49
CA MET A 128 -1.98 -13.75 -0.73
C MET A 128 -1.50 -12.29 -0.66
N MET A 129 -0.62 -11.95 0.28
CA MET A 129 -0.03 -10.62 0.37
C MET A 129 0.85 -10.32 -0.85
N SER A 130 1.64 -11.29 -1.31
CA SER A 130 2.44 -11.16 -2.53
C SER A 130 1.55 -10.97 -3.77
N GLU A 131 0.47 -11.73 -3.91
CA GLU A 131 -0.47 -11.57 -5.01
C GLU A 131 -1.19 -10.22 -4.96
N GLN A 132 -1.61 -9.77 -3.77
CA GLN A 132 -2.24 -8.46 -3.59
C GLN A 132 -1.30 -7.33 -3.98
N THR A 133 -0.03 -7.41 -3.57
CA THR A 133 0.98 -6.39 -3.94
C THR A 133 1.25 -6.40 -5.44
N GLN A 134 1.39 -7.58 -6.06
CA GLN A 134 1.55 -7.69 -7.51
C GLN A 134 0.35 -7.11 -8.26
N LEU A 135 -0.88 -7.46 -7.86
CA LEU A 135 -2.10 -6.90 -8.47
C LEU A 135 -2.21 -5.38 -8.27
N ALA A 136 -1.82 -4.86 -7.11
CA ALA A 136 -1.78 -3.41 -6.87
C ALA A 136 -0.79 -2.72 -7.82
N THR A 137 0.43 -3.23 -7.95
CA THR A 137 1.42 -2.68 -8.90
C THR A 137 0.98 -2.77 -10.36
N ALA A 138 0.30 -3.85 -10.74
CA ALA A 138 -0.30 -3.99 -12.07
C ALA A 138 -1.43 -2.98 -12.30
N ASN A 139 -2.28 -2.75 -11.30
CA ASN A 139 -3.34 -1.75 -11.38
C ASN A 139 -2.78 -0.32 -11.49
N GLU A 140 -1.71 -0.01 -10.76
CA GLU A 140 -1.00 1.27 -10.86
C GLU A 140 -0.40 1.46 -12.25
N SER A 141 0.25 0.44 -12.82
CA SER A 141 0.84 0.54 -14.17
C SER A 141 -0.23 0.68 -15.27
N ILE A 142 -1.37 -0.01 -15.13
CA ILE A 142 -2.53 0.16 -16.01
C ILE A 142 -3.11 1.57 -15.86
N SER A 143 -3.29 2.06 -14.63
CA SER A 143 -3.83 3.40 -14.36
C SER A 143 -2.92 4.49 -14.92
N ALA A 144 -1.61 4.36 -14.76
CA ALA A 144 -0.62 5.25 -15.35
C ALA A 144 -0.71 5.23 -16.88
N SER A 145 -0.75 4.04 -17.50
CA SER A 145 -0.90 3.91 -18.96
C SER A 145 -2.19 4.56 -19.45
N LEU A 146 -3.31 4.31 -18.77
CA LEU A 146 -4.62 4.87 -19.10
C LEU A 146 -4.63 6.40 -18.98
N HIS A 147 -3.95 6.96 -17.98
CA HIS A 147 -3.84 8.42 -17.80
C HIS A 147 -3.26 9.08 -19.05
N TYR A 148 -2.18 8.53 -19.61
CA TYR A 148 -1.61 9.04 -20.85
C TYR A 148 -2.61 8.94 -22.01
N TYR A 149 -3.29 7.81 -22.19
CA TYR A 149 -4.30 7.66 -23.25
C TYR A 149 -5.50 8.62 -23.10
N GLN A 150 -5.96 8.88 -21.89
CA GLN A 150 -7.06 9.82 -21.62
C GLN A 150 -6.64 11.28 -21.82
N GLN A 151 -5.36 11.60 -21.58
CA GLN A 151 -4.83 12.95 -21.76
C GLN A 151 -4.95 13.41 -23.22
N TYR A 152 -4.91 12.49 -24.19
CA TYR A 152 -5.17 12.78 -25.61
C TYR A 152 -6.53 13.45 -25.84
N ASP A 153 -7.61 12.89 -25.29
CA ASP A 153 -8.97 13.42 -25.51
C ASP A 153 -9.14 14.81 -24.88
N TRP A 154 -8.51 15.04 -23.73
CA TRP A 154 -8.48 16.35 -23.09
C TRP A 154 -7.69 17.37 -23.93
N LEU A 155 -6.52 16.98 -24.43
CA LEU A 155 -5.67 17.81 -25.30
C LEU A 155 -6.40 18.15 -26.60
N LEU A 156 -7.06 17.18 -27.23
CA LEU A 156 -7.81 17.36 -28.47
C LEU A 156 -8.99 18.33 -28.28
N LYS A 157 -9.76 18.19 -27.19
CA LYS A 157 -10.86 19.11 -26.87
C LYS A 157 -10.37 20.54 -26.65
N LYS A 158 -9.25 20.70 -25.94
CA LYS A 158 -8.66 22.03 -25.73
C LYS A 158 -8.18 22.64 -27.03
N LEU A 159 -7.44 21.90 -27.85
CA LEU A 159 -6.92 22.38 -29.13
C LEU A 159 -8.03 22.70 -30.15
N ALA A 160 -9.16 21.99 -30.09
CA ALA A 160 -10.34 22.27 -30.91
C ALA A 160 -11.07 23.57 -30.51
N THR A 161 -10.72 24.18 -29.37
CA THR A 161 -11.36 25.43 -28.93
C THR A 161 -10.77 26.62 -29.70
N PRO A 162 -11.57 27.30 -30.54
CA PRO A 162 -11.08 28.32 -31.50
C PRO A 162 -10.61 29.63 -30.86
N LYS A 163 -10.74 29.77 -29.54
CA LYS A 163 -10.36 30.96 -28.76
C LYS A 163 -9.23 30.69 -27.75
N LEU A 164 -8.39 29.68 -28.00
CA LEU A 164 -7.15 29.57 -27.24
C LEU A 164 -6.30 30.80 -27.56
N SER A 165 -6.14 31.69 -26.59
CA SER A 165 -5.14 32.74 -26.67
C SER A 165 -3.78 32.05 -26.78
N LEU A 166 -3.22 32.03 -27.99
CA LEU A 166 -1.93 31.42 -28.31
C LEU A 166 -0.76 32.09 -27.55
N THR A 167 -1.04 33.23 -26.92
CA THR A 167 -0.15 34.02 -26.06
C THR A 167 -0.19 33.58 -24.59
N GLY A 168 -1.08 32.64 -24.21
CA GLY A 168 -1.21 32.16 -22.84
C GLY A 168 -0.23 31.03 -22.52
N THR A 169 0.36 31.05 -21.32
CA THR A 169 1.16 29.97 -20.73
C THR A 169 0.51 28.58 -20.83
N LEU A 170 -0.82 28.54 -20.91
CA LEU A 170 -1.64 27.36 -21.15
C LEU A 170 -1.26 26.61 -22.44
N PHE A 171 -0.94 27.31 -23.52
CA PHE A 171 -0.60 26.66 -24.79
C PHE A 171 0.79 26.01 -24.73
N THR A 172 1.76 26.66 -24.08
CA THR A 172 3.08 26.07 -23.79
C THR A 172 2.96 24.84 -22.89
N GLN A 173 2.08 24.88 -21.88
CA GLN A 173 1.78 23.71 -21.04
C GLN A 173 1.16 22.56 -21.86
N ILE A 174 0.24 22.85 -22.76
CA ILE A 174 -0.36 21.87 -23.68
C ILE A 174 0.73 21.23 -24.57
N LEU A 175 1.65 22.01 -25.12
CA LEU A 175 2.76 21.48 -25.92
C LEU A 175 3.73 20.63 -25.10
N SER A 176 4.08 21.09 -23.89
CA SER A 176 4.95 20.34 -22.97
C SER A 176 4.35 18.99 -22.60
N THR A 177 3.05 18.96 -22.27
CA THR A 177 2.33 17.73 -21.92
C THR A 177 2.20 16.78 -23.11
N ILE A 178 1.98 17.29 -24.34
CA ILE A 178 2.03 16.47 -25.56
C ILE A 178 3.41 15.83 -25.72
N HIS A 179 4.48 16.60 -25.53
CA HIS A 179 5.84 16.09 -25.69
C HIS A 179 6.18 15.02 -24.65
N GLU A 180 5.78 15.24 -23.40
CA GLU A 180 5.93 14.28 -22.30
C GLU A 180 5.17 12.98 -22.58
N CYS A 181 3.92 13.05 -23.07
CA CYS A 181 3.14 11.88 -23.46
C CYS A 181 3.83 11.08 -24.57
N ILE A 182 4.35 11.76 -25.62
CA ILE A 182 5.07 11.10 -26.72
C ILE A 182 6.35 10.42 -26.20
N SER A 183 7.09 11.08 -25.31
CA SER A 183 8.31 10.50 -24.72
C SER A 183 8.00 9.25 -23.90
N TYR A 184 6.92 9.27 -23.11
CA TYR A 184 6.47 8.11 -22.34
C TYR A 184 6.01 6.96 -23.24
N LEU A 185 5.19 7.24 -24.26
CA LEU A 185 4.71 6.23 -25.22
C LEU A 185 5.86 5.58 -26.00
N ARG A 186 6.91 6.33 -26.36
CA ARG A 186 8.11 5.78 -27.00
C ARG A 186 8.97 4.92 -26.07
N ALA A 187 8.95 5.20 -24.77
CA ALA A 187 9.64 4.39 -23.78
C ALA A 187 8.93 3.04 -23.51
N HIS A 188 7.64 2.93 -23.84
CA HIS A 188 6.83 1.71 -23.67
C HIS A 188 6.29 1.16 -25.01
N PRO A 189 7.16 0.66 -25.91
CA PRO A 189 6.76 0.12 -27.21
C PRO A 189 6.05 -1.24 -27.13
N GLU A 190 6.02 -1.89 -25.96
CA GLU A 190 5.38 -3.20 -25.76
C GLU A 190 3.84 -3.14 -25.86
N GLN A 191 3.24 -1.95 -25.80
CA GLN A 191 1.80 -1.81 -25.97
C GLN A 191 1.45 -1.65 -27.45
N ASN A 192 0.65 -2.58 -27.98
CA ASN A 192 0.25 -2.63 -29.38
C ASN A 192 -0.49 -1.35 -29.86
N GLU A 193 -1.04 -0.57 -28.92
CA GLU A 193 -1.74 0.69 -29.19
C GLU A 193 -0.84 1.93 -29.10
N ALA A 194 0.39 1.80 -28.58
CA ALA A 194 1.31 2.91 -28.38
C ALA A 194 1.64 3.59 -29.71
N GLU A 195 1.90 2.82 -30.76
CA GLU A 195 2.23 3.35 -32.09
C GLU A 195 1.06 4.18 -32.65
N GLN A 196 -0.18 3.70 -32.54
CA GLN A 196 -1.36 4.43 -33.03
C GLN A 196 -1.56 5.75 -32.27
N TYR A 197 -1.34 5.76 -30.95
CA TYR A 197 -1.46 6.97 -30.16
C TYR A 197 -0.31 7.95 -30.43
N ILE A 198 0.92 7.49 -30.65
CA ILE A 198 2.03 8.36 -31.07
C ILE A 198 1.66 9.13 -32.35
N HIS A 199 1.13 8.44 -33.36
CA HIS A 199 0.69 9.10 -34.60
C HIS A 199 -0.42 10.13 -34.35
N LYS A 200 -1.38 9.84 -33.46
CA LYS A 200 -2.43 10.78 -33.06
C LYS A 200 -1.85 12.01 -32.33
N TYR A 201 -0.85 11.82 -31.47
CA TYR A 201 -0.16 12.92 -30.79
C TYR A 201 0.68 13.77 -31.74
N GLU A 202 1.37 13.15 -32.70
CA GLU A 202 2.10 13.86 -33.76
C GLU A 202 1.15 14.69 -34.64
N GLN A 203 -0.03 14.15 -34.95
CA GLN A 203 -1.08 14.91 -35.64
C GLN A 203 -1.57 16.09 -34.80
N CYS A 204 -1.80 15.90 -33.50
CA CYS A 204 -2.16 16.98 -32.57
C CYS A 204 -1.07 18.06 -32.54
N LEU A 205 0.20 17.68 -32.50
CA LEU A 205 1.34 18.60 -32.57
C LEU A 205 1.35 19.39 -33.88
N SER A 206 1.16 18.73 -35.02
CA SER A 206 1.07 19.41 -36.32
C SER A 206 -0.10 20.40 -36.39
N ARG A 207 -1.24 20.06 -35.77
CA ARG A 207 -2.40 20.97 -35.67
C ARG A 207 -2.10 22.15 -34.76
N SER A 208 -1.42 21.92 -33.63
CA SER A 208 -0.94 22.99 -32.74
C SER A 208 0.00 23.95 -33.45
N LEU A 209 0.99 23.46 -34.20
CA LEU A 209 1.89 24.31 -34.99
C LEU A 209 1.13 25.11 -36.06
N THR A 210 0.13 24.50 -36.69
CA THR A 210 -0.73 25.19 -37.66
C THR A 210 -1.54 26.29 -36.98
N ALA A 211 -2.06 26.04 -35.77
CA ALA A 211 -2.78 27.03 -34.97
C ALA A 211 -1.88 28.20 -34.57
N ILE A 212 -0.62 27.95 -34.16
CA ILE A 212 0.37 29.00 -33.89
C ILE A 212 0.57 29.86 -35.14
N LYS A 213 0.84 29.23 -36.29
CA LYS A 213 1.05 29.94 -37.56
C LYS A 213 -0.15 30.80 -37.92
N ALA A 214 -1.36 30.26 -37.79
CA ALA A 214 -2.59 30.98 -38.06
C ALA A 214 -2.79 32.15 -37.08
N GLY A 215 -2.50 31.98 -35.80
CA GLY A 215 -2.59 33.05 -34.79
C GLY A 215 -1.60 34.17 -35.04
N VAL A 216 -0.34 33.86 -35.30
CA VAL A 216 0.68 34.86 -35.64
C VAL A 216 0.26 35.64 -36.89
N LEU A 217 -0.27 34.97 -37.92
CA LEU A 217 -0.78 35.63 -39.11
C LEU A 217 -2.01 36.51 -38.81
N ALA A 218 -2.92 36.05 -37.96
CA ALA A 218 -4.10 36.83 -37.55
C ALA A 218 -3.70 38.07 -36.72
N ASP A 219 -2.71 37.95 -35.84
CA ASP A 219 -2.16 39.06 -35.07
C ASP A 219 -1.48 40.07 -35.99
N LEU A 220 -0.68 39.59 -36.97
CA LEU A 220 -0.07 40.45 -37.98
C LEU A 220 -1.13 41.16 -38.84
N GLU A 221 -2.18 40.46 -39.24
CA GLU A 221 -3.29 41.02 -40.02
C GLU A 221 -4.10 42.05 -39.21
N SER A 222 -4.33 41.79 -37.92
CA SER A 222 -4.92 42.75 -36.99
C SER A 222 -4.04 44.00 -36.86
N CYS A 223 -2.73 43.84 -36.71
CA CYS A 223 -1.80 44.97 -36.67
C CYS A 223 -1.78 45.74 -37.99
N ARG A 224 -1.82 45.04 -39.12
CA ARG A 224 -1.93 45.64 -40.45
C ARG A 224 -3.20 46.49 -40.55
N GLN A 225 -4.33 45.97 -40.10
CA GLN A 225 -5.60 46.68 -40.10
C GLN A 225 -5.60 47.88 -39.13
N ASP A 226 -4.97 47.76 -37.97
CA ASP A 226 -4.78 48.87 -37.02
C ASP A 226 -3.99 50.02 -37.66
N VAL A 227 -2.95 49.71 -38.44
CA VAL A 227 -2.16 50.70 -39.18
C VAL A 227 -2.94 51.32 -40.33
N LEU A 228 -3.68 50.52 -41.12
CA LEU A 228 -4.56 51.06 -42.17
C LEU A 228 -5.65 51.98 -41.60
N TYR A 229 -6.23 51.62 -40.45
CA TYR A 229 -7.20 52.45 -39.76
C TYR A 229 -6.58 53.79 -39.32
N ARG A 230 -5.34 53.78 -38.84
CA ARG A 230 -4.61 55.03 -38.51
C ARG A 230 -4.27 55.84 -39.74
N GLN A 231 -3.79 55.20 -40.80
CA GLN A 231 -3.44 55.84 -42.06
C GLN A 231 -4.65 56.55 -42.68
N SER A 232 -5.84 55.92 -42.66
CA SER A 232 -7.07 56.55 -43.16
C SER A 232 -7.52 57.77 -42.34
N ARG A 233 -7.20 57.80 -41.02
CA ARG A 233 -7.39 59.00 -40.19
C ARG A 233 -6.42 60.14 -40.53
N PHE A 234 -5.20 59.83 -40.98
CA PHE A 234 -4.23 60.85 -41.41
C PHE A 234 -4.56 61.45 -42.79
N THR A 235 -5.28 60.71 -43.66
CA THR A 235 -5.62 61.15 -45.02
C THR A 235 -7.02 61.76 -45.17
N ALA A 236 -7.82 61.82 -44.10
CA ALA A 236 -9.16 62.40 -44.16
C ALA A 236 -9.09 63.94 -44.30
N PRO A 237 -9.73 64.54 -45.33
CA PRO A 237 -9.75 66.00 -45.46
C PRO A 237 -10.60 66.60 -44.34
N SER A 238 -10.01 67.50 -43.55
CA SER A 238 -10.75 68.35 -42.61
C SER A 238 -11.76 69.21 -43.38
N GLN A 239 -13.03 68.81 -43.39
CA GLN A 239 -14.14 69.72 -43.66
C GLN A 239 -14.40 70.52 -42.38
N ASP A 240 -13.57 71.53 -42.13
CA ASP A 240 -13.98 72.68 -41.33
C ASP A 240 -13.34 73.92 -41.95
N GLY A 241 -14.19 74.77 -42.53
CA GLY A 241 -13.84 75.97 -43.28
C GLY A 241 -13.34 77.09 -42.38
N SER A 242 -12.16 76.94 -41.80
CA SER A 242 -11.37 78.06 -41.29
C SER A 242 -9.92 77.91 -41.72
N GLY A 243 -9.43 78.93 -42.42
CA GLY A 243 -8.14 78.92 -43.09
C GLY A 243 -6.98 78.63 -42.13
N ARG A 244 -6.48 77.41 -42.19
CA ARG A 244 -5.10 77.05 -41.87
C ARG A 244 -4.67 75.99 -42.88
N PRO A 245 -3.58 76.17 -43.63
CA PRO A 245 -3.10 75.14 -44.53
C PRO A 245 -2.54 74.00 -43.67
N GLY A 246 -3.41 73.04 -43.33
CA GLY A 246 -3.07 71.81 -42.61
C GLY A 246 -2.48 70.73 -43.52
N THR A 247 -1.97 71.09 -44.70
CA THR A 247 -1.00 70.26 -45.42
C THR A 247 0.35 70.40 -44.72
N LEU A 248 0.54 69.67 -43.61
CA LEU A 248 1.85 69.52 -42.99
C LEU A 248 2.70 68.60 -43.88
N SER A 249 3.25 69.19 -44.93
CA SER A 249 4.26 68.63 -45.82
C SER A 249 5.66 68.61 -45.18
N CYS A 250 5.76 68.56 -43.84
CA CYS A 250 7.04 68.55 -43.14
C CYS A 250 7.00 67.85 -41.78
N VAL A 251 6.24 66.75 -41.64
CA VAL A 251 6.58 65.78 -40.59
C VAL A 251 7.77 65.02 -41.15
N ASP A 252 8.92 65.10 -40.50
CA ASP A 252 10.08 64.27 -40.85
C ASP A 252 9.59 62.83 -41.05
N ASN A 253 10.06 62.18 -42.12
CA ASN A 253 9.59 60.84 -42.47
C ASN A 253 9.68 59.86 -41.28
N ASP A 254 10.64 60.10 -40.38
CA ASP A 254 10.84 59.37 -39.12
C ASP A 254 9.71 59.57 -38.09
N ASP A 255 9.20 60.78 -37.91
CA ASP A 255 8.11 61.04 -36.95
C ASP A 255 6.78 60.45 -37.44
N THR A 256 6.54 60.53 -38.76
CA THR A 256 5.38 59.88 -39.41
C THR A 256 5.46 58.37 -39.27
N PHE A 257 6.66 57.81 -39.46
CA PHE A 257 6.92 56.38 -39.26
C PHE A 257 6.71 55.96 -37.81
N ALA A 258 7.19 56.73 -36.83
CA ALA A 258 6.98 56.47 -35.40
C ALA A 258 5.49 56.50 -35.02
N LEU A 259 4.72 57.45 -35.56
CA LEU A 259 3.28 57.58 -35.31
C LEU A 259 2.44 56.44 -35.91
N LEU A 260 2.76 55.98 -37.13
CA LEU A 260 2.05 54.88 -37.78
C LEU A 260 2.49 53.50 -37.29
N TYR A 261 3.79 53.27 -37.13
CA TYR A 261 4.37 51.94 -36.91
C TYR A 261 4.89 51.69 -35.50
N GLY A 262 4.92 52.69 -34.60
CA GLY A 262 5.39 52.52 -33.22
C GLY A 262 4.65 51.44 -32.41
N ILE A 263 3.41 51.11 -32.78
CA ILE A 263 2.64 50.01 -32.17
C ILE A 263 3.21 48.63 -32.48
N PHE A 264 3.85 48.44 -33.65
CA PHE A 264 4.51 47.18 -33.96
C PHE A 264 5.65 46.90 -32.98
N GLY A 265 6.39 47.93 -32.55
CA GLY A 265 7.43 47.77 -31.52
C GLY A 265 6.86 47.33 -30.17
N VAL A 266 5.71 47.90 -29.76
CA VAL A 266 5.03 47.54 -28.50
C VAL A 266 4.42 46.14 -28.55
N LYS A 267 3.72 45.78 -29.64
CA LYS A 267 3.13 44.44 -29.82
C LYS A 267 4.19 43.35 -30.05
N ALA A 268 5.29 43.65 -30.77
CA ALA A 268 6.39 42.71 -30.96
C ALA A 268 7.13 42.42 -29.64
N ASN A 269 7.30 43.42 -28.77
CA ASN A 269 7.84 43.18 -27.43
C ASN A 269 6.91 42.29 -26.59
N ALA A 270 5.58 42.44 -26.70
CA ALA A 270 4.64 41.58 -25.99
C ALA A 270 4.81 40.09 -26.37
N ILE A 271 5.06 39.79 -27.65
CA ILE A 271 5.33 38.42 -28.13
C ILE A 271 6.69 37.90 -27.61
N ARG A 272 7.68 38.79 -27.52
CA ARG A 272 9.05 38.43 -27.09
C ARG A 272 9.18 38.06 -25.62
N TYR A 273 8.29 38.55 -24.76
CA TYR A 273 8.23 38.18 -23.33
C TYR A 273 7.36 36.94 -23.07
N THR A 274 6.67 36.42 -24.08
CA THR A 274 5.73 35.29 -23.96
C THR A 274 6.26 33.97 -24.54
N LEU A 275 7.42 34.02 -25.21
CA LEU A 275 8.21 32.88 -25.67
C LEU A 275 9.31 32.56 -24.64
#